data_AF-A0A6B2DEA8-F1
#
_entry.id   AF-A0A6B2DEA8-F1
#
_cell.length_a   1.000
_cell.length_b   1.000
_cell.length_c   1.000
_cell.angle_alpha   90.00
_cell.angle_beta   90.00
_cell.angle_gamma   90.00
#
_symmetry.space_group_name_H-M   'P 1'
#
loop_
_entity.id
_entity.type
_entity.pdbx_description
1 polymer ?
#
loop_
_entity_poly.entity_id
_entity_poly.type
_entity_poly.pdbx_seq_one_letter_code
_entity_poly.pdbx_strand_id
1 'polypeptide(L)'
;MLPATKGIFDRLTRRGRLMTKRTCDRQGHVVRDGRFLFRTPTAWEYAAAVACGSDPAAQRWLGWQPGSIVDELSRADALRVVPGTGPDWASPDPQSVDLVMIDVEANRCVGLVSVHTGEDGGPETGGYLAPDYRGRGHGRALFAAGLVLAHDH
;
A
#
# COMPACT_ATOMS: atom_id res chain seq x y z
N MET A 1 -14.49 -20.19 -16.07
CA MET A 1 -14.11 -20.50 -14.69
C MET A 1 -13.23 -19.35 -14.21
N LEU A 2 -13.77 -18.38 -13.48
CA LEU A 2 -13.02 -17.22 -12.99
C LEU A 2 -12.07 -17.69 -11.88
N PRO A 3 -10.77 -17.33 -11.91
CA PRO A 3 -9.82 -17.84 -10.92
C PRO A 3 -10.13 -17.25 -9.54
N ALA A 4 -9.91 -18.06 -8.50
CA ALA A 4 -10.16 -17.74 -7.09
C ALA A 4 -9.46 -16.45 -6.60
N THR A 5 -8.49 -15.95 -7.35
CA THR A 5 -7.78 -14.68 -7.14
C THR A 5 -8.68 -13.45 -7.18
N LYS A 6 -9.76 -13.43 -7.97
CA LYS A 6 -10.61 -12.22 -8.07
C LYS A 6 -11.30 -11.87 -6.75
N GLY A 7 -11.74 -12.89 -6.00
CA GLY A 7 -12.48 -12.72 -4.75
C GLY A 7 -11.63 -12.26 -3.56
N ILE A 8 -10.31 -12.41 -3.62
CA ILE A 8 -9.40 -11.88 -2.60
C ILE A 8 -9.08 -10.41 -2.84
N PHE A 9 -8.85 -10.03 -4.11
CA PHE A 9 -8.62 -8.63 -4.49
C PHE A 9 -9.82 -7.75 -4.15
N ASP A 10 -11.05 -8.22 -4.41
CA ASP A 10 -12.28 -7.48 -4.13
C ASP A 10 -12.60 -7.32 -2.61
N ARG A 11 -11.94 -8.09 -1.75
CA ARG A 11 -12.07 -7.94 -0.28
C ARG A 11 -11.06 -6.96 0.29
N LEU A 12 -9.83 -6.97 -0.23
CA LEU A 12 -8.74 -6.13 0.29
C LEU A 12 -8.93 -4.65 -0.08
N THR A 13 -9.69 -4.34 -1.13
CA THR A 13 -9.91 -2.96 -1.61
C THR A 13 -11.08 -2.22 -0.96
N ARG A 14 -11.73 -2.76 0.09
CA ARG A 14 -12.92 -2.13 0.72
C ARG A 14 -12.60 -1.55 2.10
N ARG A 15 -12.54 -0.22 2.22
CA ARG A 15 -12.69 0.52 3.49
C ARG A 15 -13.70 1.68 3.36
N GLY A 16 -14.33 1.99 4.49
CA GLY A 16 -15.56 2.80 4.66
C GLY A 16 -15.36 4.33 4.62
N ARG A 17 -16.42 5.08 4.96
CA ARG A 17 -16.81 6.36 4.34
C ARG A 17 -16.81 7.54 5.32
N LEU A 18 -16.19 8.70 4.98
CA LEU A 18 -16.71 10.10 5.04
C LEU A 18 -15.62 11.21 5.03
N MET A 19 -16.05 12.39 4.53
CA MET A 19 -15.43 13.71 4.28
C MET A 19 -14.62 13.90 2.99
N THR A 20 -14.97 14.99 2.28
CA THR A 20 -14.51 15.37 0.94
C THR A 20 -13.12 16.02 1.00
N LYS A 21 -12.07 15.28 0.64
CA LYS A 21 -10.75 15.86 0.35
C LYS A 21 -10.83 16.74 -0.90
N ARG A 22 -9.97 17.77 -1.01
CA ARG A 22 -9.60 18.27 -2.35
C ARG A 22 -9.07 17.06 -3.10
N THR A 23 -9.78 16.66 -4.14
CA THR A 23 -9.46 15.44 -4.87
C THR A 23 -8.01 15.52 -5.31
N CYS A 24 -7.16 14.66 -4.74
CA CYS A 24 -5.98 14.15 -5.40
C CYS A 24 -6.34 13.99 -6.89
N ASP A 25 -5.57 14.63 -7.76
CA ASP A 25 -5.88 14.59 -9.18
C ASP A 25 -5.96 13.12 -9.62
N ARG A 26 -6.95 12.80 -10.44
CA ARG A 26 -7.19 11.41 -10.90
C ARG A 26 -6.01 10.82 -11.70
N GLN A 27 -4.90 11.55 -11.83
CA GLN A 27 -3.70 11.18 -12.57
C GLN A 27 -2.74 10.30 -11.74
N GLY A 28 -2.93 10.24 -10.42
CA GLY A 28 -2.13 9.42 -9.53
C GLY A 28 -0.75 10.03 -9.25
N HIS A 29 -0.13 9.58 -8.17
CA HIS A 29 1.16 10.06 -7.70
C HIS A 29 2.29 9.16 -8.15
N VAL A 30 3.46 9.76 -8.39
CA VAL A 30 4.70 9.05 -8.68
C VAL A 30 5.88 9.76 -8.03
N VAL A 31 6.67 9.04 -7.24
CA VAL A 31 7.93 9.49 -6.65
C VAL A 31 9.01 8.44 -6.92
N ARG A 32 10.23 8.86 -7.23
CA ARG A 32 11.38 7.96 -7.44
C ARG A 32 12.47 8.25 -6.42
N ASP A 33 13.05 7.20 -5.86
CA ASP A 33 14.26 7.24 -5.02
C ASP A 33 15.16 6.06 -5.37
N GLY A 34 16.18 6.32 -6.20
CA GLY A 34 17.08 5.29 -6.71
C GLY A 34 16.33 4.15 -7.42
N ARG A 35 16.49 2.92 -6.92
CA ARG A 35 15.81 1.72 -7.45
C ARG A 35 14.35 1.57 -7.02
N PHE A 36 13.85 2.48 -6.18
CA PHE A 36 12.49 2.40 -5.68
C PHE A 36 11.58 3.38 -6.42
N LEU A 37 10.45 2.85 -6.88
CA LEU A 37 9.35 3.61 -7.44
C LEU A 37 8.20 3.59 -6.44
N PHE A 38 7.72 4.77 -6.06
CA PHE A 38 6.53 4.95 -5.26
C PHE A 38 5.44 5.46 -6.18
N ARG A 39 4.26 4.84 -6.17
CA ARG A 39 3.15 5.33 -6.99
C ARG A 39 1.80 4.98 -6.42
N THR A 40 0.77 5.71 -6.86
CA THR A 40 -0.61 5.27 -6.66
C THR A 40 -0.78 3.85 -7.20
N PRO A 41 -1.24 2.89 -6.37
CA PRO A 41 -1.24 1.49 -6.75
C PRO A 41 -2.36 1.16 -7.75
N THR A 42 -2.12 0.15 -8.58
CA THR A 42 -3.20 -0.66 -9.17
C THR A 42 -3.87 -1.52 -8.09
N ALA A 43 -5.04 -2.09 -8.37
CA ALA A 43 -5.76 -2.93 -7.40
C ALA A 43 -4.93 -4.14 -6.92
N TRP A 44 -4.15 -4.75 -7.81
CA TRP A 44 -3.31 -5.92 -7.44
C TRP A 44 -2.06 -5.51 -6.68
N GLU A 45 -1.46 -4.37 -6.99
CA GLU A 45 -0.32 -3.84 -6.23
C GLU A 45 -0.73 -3.41 -4.83
N TYR A 46 -1.93 -2.86 -4.67
CA TYR A 46 -2.50 -2.58 -3.36
C TYR A 46 -2.64 -3.86 -2.53
N ALA A 47 -3.15 -4.95 -3.10
CA ALA A 47 -3.23 -6.23 -2.41
C ALA A 47 -1.84 -6.81 -2.08
N ALA A 48 -0.87 -6.68 -2.98
CA ALA A 48 0.52 -7.07 -2.72
C ALA A 48 1.13 -6.26 -1.57
N ALA A 49 0.84 -4.96 -1.52
CA ALA A 49 1.19 -4.12 -0.38
C ALA A 49 0.51 -4.60 0.91
N VAL A 50 -0.81 -4.83 0.94
CA VAL A 50 -1.48 -5.36 2.14
C VAL A 50 -0.84 -6.68 2.60
N ALA A 51 -0.44 -7.55 1.66
CA ALA A 51 0.30 -8.77 1.97
C ALA A 51 1.69 -8.51 2.60
N CYS A 52 2.38 -7.43 2.23
CA CYS A 52 3.64 -7.01 2.86
C CYS A 52 3.48 -6.67 4.35
N GLY A 53 2.32 -6.15 4.75
CA GLY A 53 2.00 -5.77 6.13
C GLY A 53 1.31 -6.86 6.94
N SER A 54 0.88 -7.96 6.32
CA SER A 54 0.04 -8.98 6.98
C SER A 54 0.81 -10.00 7.82
N ASP A 55 2.14 -10.01 7.80
CA ASP A 55 2.91 -10.97 8.61
C ASP A 55 2.84 -10.66 10.13
N PRO A 56 3.02 -11.68 10.99
CA PRO A 56 2.91 -11.50 12.44
C PRO A 56 3.86 -10.46 13.04
N ALA A 57 5.04 -10.23 12.45
CA ALA A 57 5.99 -9.25 12.99
C ALA A 57 5.52 -7.81 12.74
N ALA A 58 4.93 -7.53 11.58
CA ALA A 58 4.31 -6.23 11.29
C ALA A 58 3.07 -6.01 12.14
N GLN A 59 2.22 -7.02 12.31
CA GLN A 59 0.95 -6.88 13.03
C GLN A 59 1.10 -6.61 14.53
N ARG A 60 2.28 -6.88 15.13
CA ARG A 60 2.62 -6.40 16.49
C ARG A 60 2.57 -4.88 16.62
N TRP A 61 2.79 -4.16 15.52
CA TRP A 61 2.81 -2.70 15.46
C TRP A 61 1.59 -2.13 14.76
N LEU A 62 1.13 -2.77 13.68
CA LEU A 62 0.03 -2.27 12.84
C LEU A 62 -1.35 -2.54 13.44
N GLY A 63 -1.52 -3.61 14.21
CA GLY A 63 -2.76 -3.90 14.93
C GLY A 63 -4.01 -3.98 14.04
N TRP A 64 -3.89 -4.47 12.80
CA TRP A 64 -5.04 -4.53 11.91
C TRP A 64 -6.11 -5.50 12.42
N GLN A 65 -7.37 -5.20 12.10
CA GLN A 65 -8.47 -6.10 12.36
C GLN A 65 -8.26 -7.43 11.63
N PRO A 66 -8.63 -8.59 12.21
CA PRO A 66 -8.37 -9.91 11.61
C PRO A 66 -8.82 -10.06 10.15
N GLY A 67 -9.96 -9.47 9.78
CA GLY A 67 -10.48 -9.50 8.41
C GLY A 67 -9.70 -8.65 7.39
N SER A 68 -8.78 -7.80 7.86
CA SER A 68 -7.85 -7.02 7.02
C SER A 68 -6.47 -7.67 6.89
N ILE A 69 -6.21 -8.77 7.61
CA ILE A 69 -4.94 -9.50 7.55
C ILE A 69 -5.08 -10.61 6.49
N VAL A 70 -4.14 -10.64 5.55
CA VAL A 70 -4.08 -11.69 4.52
C VAL A 70 -3.53 -12.97 5.15
N ASP A 71 -4.23 -14.09 4.98
CA ASP A 71 -3.76 -15.40 5.44
C ASP A 71 -2.47 -15.83 4.73
N GLU A 72 -1.69 -16.73 5.34
CA GLU A 72 -0.34 -17.04 4.88
C GLU A 72 -0.26 -17.58 3.44
N LEU A 73 -1.21 -18.44 3.04
CA LEU A 73 -1.24 -19.00 1.69
C LEU A 73 -1.52 -17.90 0.65
N SER A 74 -2.57 -17.11 0.91
CA SER A 74 -2.93 -15.98 0.08
C SER A 74 -1.84 -14.90 0.03
N ARG A 75 -1.09 -14.72 1.13
CA ARG A 75 -0.01 -13.75 1.25
C ARG A 75 1.13 -14.11 0.30
N ALA A 76 1.50 -15.38 0.22
CA ALA A 76 2.52 -15.85 -0.71
C ALA A 76 2.15 -15.58 -2.18
N ASP A 77 0.88 -15.75 -2.55
CA ASP A 77 0.40 -15.48 -3.90
C ASP A 77 0.32 -13.98 -4.21
N ALA A 78 -0.17 -13.17 -3.27
CA ALA A 78 -0.22 -11.72 -3.43
C ALA A 78 1.17 -11.09 -3.57
N LEU A 79 2.18 -11.62 -2.87
CA LEU A 79 3.57 -11.15 -2.97
C LEU A 79 4.24 -11.48 -4.32
N ARG A 80 3.62 -12.32 -5.16
CA ARG A 80 4.08 -12.62 -6.52
C ARG A 80 3.48 -11.71 -7.59
N VAL A 81 2.62 -10.76 -7.21
CA VAL A 81 2.07 -9.78 -8.15
C VAL A 81 3.20 -9.03 -8.84
N VAL A 82 3.16 -9.06 -10.18
CA VAL A 82 4.05 -8.27 -11.02
C VAL A 82 3.50 -6.84 -11.10
N PRO A 83 4.28 -5.82 -10.72
CA PRO A 83 3.87 -4.42 -10.82
C PRO A 83 3.35 -4.06 -12.22
N GLY A 84 2.30 -3.25 -12.28
CA GLY A 84 1.69 -2.77 -13.53
C GLY A 84 0.77 -3.75 -14.26
N THR A 85 0.51 -4.94 -13.71
CA THR A 85 -0.38 -5.93 -14.35
C THR A 85 -1.82 -5.89 -13.85
N GLY A 86 -2.08 -5.19 -12.74
CA GLY A 86 -3.41 -5.08 -12.14
C GLY A 86 -4.28 -4.02 -12.81
N PRO A 87 -5.62 -4.15 -12.68
CA PRO A 87 -6.53 -3.10 -13.10
C PRO A 87 -6.36 -1.85 -12.23
N ASP A 88 -6.83 -0.71 -12.75
CA ASP A 88 -6.87 0.53 -11.99
C ASP A 88 -7.58 0.35 -10.64
N TRP A 89 -7.07 1.03 -9.63
CA TRP A 89 -7.67 1.00 -8.31
C TRP A 89 -8.86 1.95 -8.25
N ALA A 90 -10.04 1.42 -8.61
CA ALA A 90 -11.26 2.21 -8.81
C ALA A 90 -11.90 2.76 -7.52
N SER A 91 -11.55 2.21 -6.37
CA SER A 91 -12.16 2.56 -5.08
C SER A 91 -11.10 2.74 -3.99
N PRO A 92 -10.24 3.76 -4.08
CA PRO A 92 -9.33 4.09 -3.01
C PRO A 92 -10.10 4.50 -1.75
N ASP A 93 -9.50 4.25 -0.58
CA ASP A 93 -10.04 4.75 0.68
C ASP A 93 -9.98 6.30 0.63
N PRO A 94 -11.11 7.01 0.77
CA PRO A 94 -11.12 8.47 0.68
C PRO A 94 -10.35 9.14 1.83
N GLN A 95 -10.05 8.40 2.91
CA GLN A 95 -9.37 8.92 4.09
C GLN A 95 -7.85 8.79 4.01
N SER A 96 -7.31 7.97 3.09
CA SER A 96 -5.88 7.85 2.84
C SER A 96 -5.48 8.32 1.44
N VAL A 97 -4.19 8.61 1.28
CA VAL A 97 -3.53 8.63 -0.02
C VAL A 97 -2.38 7.65 0.09
N ASP A 98 -2.42 6.59 -0.72
CA ASP A 98 -1.51 5.45 -0.61
C ASP A 98 -0.54 5.41 -1.79
N LEU A 99 0.74 5.17 -1.48
CA LEU A 99 1.77 4.84 -2.46
C LEU A 99 2.30 3.43 -2.18
N VAL A 100 2.22 2.56 -3.19
CA VAL A 100 2.97 1.31 -3.16
C VAL A 100 4.43 1.59 -3.44
N MET A 101 5.32 0.97 -2.67
CA MET A 101 6.75 0.95 -2.94
C MET A 101 7.07 -0.25 -3.82
N ILE A 102 7.69 -0.01 -4.97
CA ILE A 102 8.10 -1.02 -5.95
C ILE A 102 9.61 -1.03 -6.03
N ASP A 103 10.22 -2.20 -5.86
CA ASP A 103 11.61 -2.44 -6.21
C ASP A 103 11.67 -2.76 -7.71
N VAL A 104 12.19 -1.83 -8.50
CA VAL A 104 12.19 -1.94 -9.97
C VAL A 104 13.19 -2.98 -10.47
N GLU A 105 14.25 -3.25 -9.71
CA GLU A 105 15.25 -4.27 -10.06
C GLU A 105 14.69 -5.67 -9.82
N ALA A 106 14.00 -5.86 -8.70
CA ALA A 106 13.37 -7.13 -8.34
C ALA A 106 11.96 -7.30 -8.95
N ASN A 107 11.43 -6.27 -9.61
CA ASN A 107 10.10 -6.21 -10.21
C ASN A 107 8.98 -6.71 -9.27
N ARG A 108 8.95 -6.17 -8.04
CA ARG A 108 7.97 -6.56 -7.00
C ARG A 108 7.52 -5.39 -6.13
N CYS A 109 6.32 -5.49 -5.58
CA CYS A 109 5.84 -4.60 -4.52
C CYS A 109 6.48 -4.97 -3.19
N VAL A 110 6.97 -3.98 -2.44
CA VAL A 110 7.85 -4.20 -1.27
C VAL A 110 7.44 -3.40 -0.05
N GLY A 111 6.34 -2.65 -0.12
CA GLY A 111 5.85 -1.87 0.99
C GLY A 111 4.76 -0.90 0.54
N LEU A 112 4.26 -0.14 1.50
CA LEU A 112 3.30 0.93 1.28
C LEU A 112 3.53 2.04 2.29
N VAL A 113 3.38 3.27 1.83
CA VAL A 113 3.29 4.46 2.66
C VAL A 113 1.97 5.15 2.40
N SER A 114 1.36 5.65 3.47
CA SER A 114 0.03 6.23 3.46
C SER A 114 0.06 7.56 4.18
N VAL A 115 -0.60 8.57 3.62
CA VAL A 115 -0.95 9.80 4.32
C VAL A 115 -2.45 9.79 4.59
N HIS A 116 -2.83 9.84 5.86
CA HIS A 116 -4.22 9.78 6.29
C HIS A 116 -4.50 10.80 7.39
N THR A 117 -5.77 11.00 7.72
CA THR A 117 -6.14 11.84 8.85
C THR A 117 -5.89 11.09 10.16
N GLY A 118 -5.05 11.67 11.00
CA GLY A 118 -4.74 11.21 12.35
C GLY A 118 -5.88 11.41 13.34
N GLU A 119 -5.70 10.90 14.55
CA GLU A 119 -6.71 10.98 15.62
C GLU A 119 -6.99 12.42 16.06
N ASP A 120 -6.00 13.30 15.97
CA ASP A 120 -6.08 14.73 16.27
C ASP A 120 -6.62 15.57 15.11
N GLY A 121 -6.92 14.94 13.96
CA GLY A 121 -7.38 15.59 12.74
C GLY A 121 -6.26 16.13 11.85
N GLY A 122 -4.98 16.02 12.24
CA GLY A 122 -3.83 16.37 11.41
C GLY A 122 -3.48 15.28 10.38
N PRO A 123 -2.62 15.57 9.39
CA PRO A 123 -2.11 14.54 8.49
C PRO A 123 -1.07 13.67 9.21
N GLU A 124 -1.31 12.36 9.22
CA GLU A 124 -0.39 11.34 9.72
C GLU A 124 0.18 10.52 8.56
N THR A 125 1.47 10.21 8.65
CA THR A 125 2.13 9.30 7.70
C THR A 125 2.39 7.96 8.38
N GLY A 126 1.84 6.89 7.81
CA GLY A 126 2.08 5.52 8.23
C GLY A 126 2.65 4.69 7.10
N GLY A 127 3.30 3.57 7.41
CA GLY A 127 3.82 2.67 6.38
C GLY A 127 4.48 1.44 6.93
N TYR A 128 4.74 0.50 6.03
CA TYR A 128 5.39 -0.77 6.35
C TYR A 128 6.10 -1.32 5.11
N LEU A 129 7.08 -2.18 5.36
CA LEU A 129 7.87 -2.87 4.34
C LEU A 129 7.59 -4.36 4.38
N ALA A 130 7.77 -5.04 3.24
CA ALA A 130 7.84 -6.49 3.18
C ALA A 130 8.97 -7.01 4.09
N PRO A 131 8.84 -8.22 4.67
CA PRO A 131 9.80 -8.77 5.63
C PRO A 131 11.27 -8.66 5.19
N ASP A 132 11.57 -9.00 3.93
CA ASP A 132 12.95 -9.01 3.40
C ASP A 132 13.57 -7.62 3.18
N TYR A 133 12.77 -6.55 3.32
CA TYR A 133 13.22 -5.15 3.16
C TYR A 133 13.42 -4.43 4.50
N ARG A 134 13.03 -5.04 5.62
CA ARG A 134 13.19 -4.46 6.96
C ARG A 134 14.64 -4.52 7.42
N GLY A 135 15.03 -3.58 8.28
CA GLY A 135 16.38 -3.55 8.90
C GLY A 135 17.53 -3.19 7.95
N ARG A 136 17.25 -2.75 6.71
CA ARG A 136 18.25 -2.43 5.67
C ARG A 136 18.27 -0.95 5.27
N GLY A 137 17.66 -0.08 6.09
CA GLY A 137 17.56 1.37 5.81
C GLY A 137 16.51 1.76 4.77
N HIS A 138 15.80 0.82 4.14
CA HIS A 138 14.77 1.11 3.12
C HIS A 138 13.57 1.89 3.66
N GLY A 139 13.35 1.88 4.99
CA GLY A 139 12.32 2.71 5.63
C GLY A 139 12.58 4.20 5.44
N ARG A 140 13.83 4.63 5.27
CA ARG A 140 14.17 6.02 4.96
C ARG A 140 13.55 6.47 3.63
N ALA A 141 13.69 5.66 2.58
CA ALA A 141 13.10 5.94 1.27
C ALA A 141 11.57 5.94 1.34
N LEU A 142 10.99 4.96 2.07
CA LEU A 142 9.55 4.84 2.27
C LEU A 142 8.96 6.11 2.90
N PHE A 143 9.50 6.57 4.02
CA PHE A 143 8.98 7.75 4.71
C PHE A 143 9.38 9.06 4.03
N ALA A 144 10.50 9.12 3.29
CA ALA A 144 10.79 10.28 2.46
C ALA A 144 9.72 10.50 1.37
N ALA A 145 9.27 9.43 0.71
CA ALA A 145 8.16 9.51 -0.24
C ALA A 145 6.84 9.91 0.45
N GLY A 146 6.57 9.38 1.65
CA GLY A 146 5.41 9.77 2.46
C GLY A 146 5.42 11.25 2.85
N LEU A 147 6.58 11.81 3.20
CA LEU A 147 6.72 13.23 3.53
C LEU A 147 6.50 14.15 2.33
N VAL A 148 6.97 13.75 1.14
CA VAL A 148 6.63 14.47 -0.11
C VAL A 148 5.12 14.48 -0.29
N LEU A 149 4.47 13.32 -0.15
CA LEU A 149 3.02 13.21 -0.25
C LEU A 149 2.28 14.05 0.79
N ALA A 150 2.73 14.06 2.04
CA ALA A 150 2.10 14.82 3.12
C ALA A 150 2.32 16.33 3.00
N HIS A 151 3.34 16.77 2.26
CA HIS A 151 3.55 18.19 2.01
C HIS A 151 2.65 18.71 0.88
N ASP A 152 2.38 17.86 -0.11
CA ASP A 152 1.56 18.20 -1.28
C ASP A 152 0.04 18.17 -0.99
N HIS A 153 -0.39 17.60 0.16
CA HIS A 153 -1.80 17.44 0.57
C HIS A 153 -2.11 17.94 1.97
#